data_AF-A0A956GAS8-F1
#
_entry.id   AF-A0A956GAS8-F1
#
_cell.length_a   1.000
_cell.length_b   1.000
_cell.length_c   1.000
_cell.angle_alpha   90.00
_cell.angle_beta   90.00
_cell.angle_gamma   90.00
#
_symmetry.space_group_name_H-M   'P 1'
#
loop_
_entity.id
_entity.type
_entity.pdbx_description
1 polymer ?
#
loop_
_entity_poly.entity_id
_entity_poly.type
_entity_poly.pdbx_seq_one_letter_code
_entity_poly.pdbx_strand_id
1 'polypeptide(L)'
;MTTFSLDRLVSAFKSEPQLEAAAQSEREALVDLMVWTMYVDRHIAAPEQAEIERAASELPWTDGRGVDAFINASMRRSRDVLGNAEAEARYLATIAAKLESDVSRRRAYDACACVAAIDGEVSPEEHEHLAKVAEALDITP
;
A
#
# COMPACT_ATOMS: atom_id res chain seq x y z
N MET A 1 5.10 -22.45 -4.43
CA MET A 1 4.50 -21.12 -4.25
C MET A 1 5.21 -20.49 -3.08
N THR A 2 6.01 -19.45 -3.34
CA THR A 2 6.72 -18.72 -2.30
C THR A 2 5.69 -17.86 -1.58
N THR A 3 5.32 -18.21 -0.35
CA THR A 3 4.45 -17.37 0.48
C THR A 3 5.25 -16.09 0.78
N PHE A 4 5.00 -15.02 0.04
CA PHE A 4 5.52 -13.70 0.34
C PHE A 4 4.68 -13.13 1.48
N SER A 5 5.30 -12.91 2.63
CA SER A 5 4.68 -12.24 3.79
C SER A 5 5.01 -10.76 3.74
N LEU A 6 4.07 -9.92 4.17
CA LEU A 6 4.25 -8.47 4.31
C LEU A 6 5.51 -8.13 5.13
N ASP A 7 5.91 -8.97 6.07
CA ASP A 7 7.12 -8.78 6.88
C ASP A 7 8.38 -8.72 6.07
N ARG A 8 8.49 -9.59 5.07
CA ARG A 8 9.67 -9.60 4.20
C ARG A 8 9.73 -8.36 3.33
N LEU A 9 8.58 -7.86 2.87
CA LEU A 9 8.49 -6.67 2.04
C LEU A 9 8.79 -5.41 2.86
N VAL A 10 8.19 -5.30 4.04
CA VAL A 10 8.46 -4.20 4.98
C VAL A 10 9.92 -4.20 5.39
N SER A 11 10.49 -5.34 5.75
CA SER A 11 11.92 -5.46 6.09
C SER A 11 12.84 -5.01 4.95
N ALA A 12 12.47 -5.31 3.70
CA ALA A 12 13.19 -4.78 2.53
C ALA A 12 13.10 -3.24 2.45
N PHE A 13 11.94 -2.64 2.76
CA PHE A 13 11.79 -1.19 2.85
C PHE A 13 12.59 -0.53 3.99
N LYS A 14 12.95 -1.27 5.06
CA LYS A 14 13.78 -0.72 6.16
C LYS A 14 15.26 -0.59 5.81
N SER A 15 15.76 -1.40 4.87
CA SER A 15 17.20 -1.64 4.69
C SER A 15 17.92 -0.60 3.83
N GLU A 16 17.24 0.50 3.46
CA GLU A 16 17.75 1.55 2.56
C GLU A 16 18.07 2.83 3.37
N PRO A 17 19.33 3.07 3.75
CA PRO A 17 19.73 4.17 4.64
C PRO A 17 19.80 5.57 3.98
N GLN A 18 19.38 5.75 2.72
CA GLN A 18 19.58 7.02 1.97
C GLN A 18 18.49 8.10 2.12
N LEU A 19 17.50 7.96 3.00
CA LEU A 19 16.26 8.73 2.85
C LEU A 19 15.68 9.23 4.19
N GLU A 20 16.00 10.48 4.56
CA GLU A 20 15.51 11.11 5.81
C GLU A 20 14.22 11.96 5.61
N ALA A 21 13.72 12.10 4.37
CA ALA A 21 12.41 12.72 4.10
C ALA A 21 11.67 12.06 2.92
N ALA A 22 12.36 11.80 1.82
CA ALA A 22 11.78 11.07 0.68
C ALA A 22 11.37 9.62 1.05
N ALA A 23 12.01 8.97 2.04
CA ALA A 23 11.52 7.68 2.52
C ALA A 23 10.26 7.81 3.37
N GLN A 24 10.03 8.94 4.06
CA GLN A 24 8.78 9.07 4.80
C GLN A 24 7.60 9.21 3.83
N SER A 25 7.73 10.02 2.77
CA SER A 25 6.71 10.10 1.72
C SER A 25 6.51 8.78 0.98
N GLU A 26 7.56 8.01 0.74
CA GLU A 26 7.45 6.67 0.16
C GLU A 26 6.77 5.66 1.10
N ARG A 27 7.10 5.68 2.40
CA ARG A 27 6.43 4.85 3.43
C ARG A 27 4.96 5.20 3.52
N GLU A 28 4.61 6.48 3.49
CA GLU A 28 3.23 6.95 3.46
C GLU A 28 2.49 6.47 2.21
N ALA A 29 3.13 6.54 1.04
CA ALA A 29 2.56 6.04 -0.21
C ALA A 29 2.33 4.52 -0.18
N LEU A 30 3.28 3.77 0.38
CA LEU A 30 3.16 2.34 0.60
C LEU A 30 1.97 2.02 1.51
N VAL A 31 1.85 2.70 2.65
CA VAL A 31 0.73 2.51 3.58
C VAL A 31 -0.60 2.91 2.93
N ASP A 32 -0.63 4.00 2.17
CA ASP A 32 -1.82 4.42 1.42
C ASP A 32 -2.28 3.36 0.42
N LEU A 33 -1.35 2.72 -0.30
CA LEU A 33 -1.66 1.65 -1.24
C LEU A 33 -2.15 0.38 -0.55
N MET A 34 -1.46 -0.07 0.51
CA MET A 34 -1.88 -1.26 1.27
C MET A 34 -3.28 -1.06 1.85
N VAL A 35 -3.52 0.09 2.49
CA VAL A 35 -4.83 0.41 3.04
C VAL A 35 -5.86 0.50 1.93
N TRP A 36 -5.58 1.18 0.82
CA TRP A 36 -6.58 1.28 -0.25
C TRP A 36 -6.91 -0.07 -0.89
N THR A 37 -5.91 -0.94 -1.10
CA THR A 37 -6.10 -2.30 -1.63
C THR A 37 -7.12 -3.08 -0.79
N MET A 38 -7.01 -3.02 0.54
CA MET A 38 -7.95 -3.64 1.49
C MET A 38 -9.40 -3.09 1.40
N TYR A 39 -9.63 -1.93 0.79
CA TYR A 39 -10.99 -1.35 0.67
C TYR A 39 -11.69 -1.66 -0.65
N VAL A 40 -10.99 -2.20 -1.64
CA VAL A 40 -11.44 -2.27 -3.03
C VAL A 40 -12.64 -3.19 -3.21
N ASP A 41 -12.61 -4.35 -2.59
CA ASP A 41 -13.69 -5.36 -2.62
C ASP A 41 -14.83 -5.03 -1.63
N ARG A 42 -14.69 -3.94 -0.86
CA ARG A 42 -15.60 -3.50 0.21
C ARG A 42 -15.75 -4.51 1.35
N HIS A 43 -14.84 -5.48 1.46
CA HIS A 43 -14.78 -6.44 2.54
C HIS A 43 -13.50 -6.21 3.34
N ILE A 44 -13.63 -5.47 4.45
CA ILE A 44 -12.48 -5.29 5.34
C ILE A 44 -12.47 -6.45 6.33
N ALA A 45 -11.54 -7.40 6.14
CA ALA A 45 -11.36 -8.45 7.12
C ALA A 45 -10.49 -7.91 8.28
N ALA A 46 -10.92 -8.13 9.52
CA ALA A 46 -10.12 -7.78 10.70
C ALA A 46 -8.68 -8.34 10.67
N PRO A 47 -8.41 -9.55 10.09
CA PRO A 47 -7.05 -10.05 9.87
C PRO A 47 -6.21 -9.17 8.94
N GLU A 48 -6.76 -8.66 7.84
CA GLU A 48 -6.02 -7.81 6.87
C GLU A 48 -5.61 -6.49 7.50
N GLN A 49 -6.54 -5.86 8.22
CA GLN A 49 -6.24 -4.63 8.94
C GLN A 49 -5.14 -4.85 9.98
N ALA A 50 -5.19 -5.94 10.74
CA ALA A 50 -4.17 -6.26 11.73
C ALA A 50 -2.79 -6.52 11.10
N GLU A 51 -2.76 -7.20 9.94
CA GLU A 51 -1.51 -7.43 9.21
C GLU A 51 -0.92 -6.13 8.64
N ILE A 52 -1.76 -5.23 8.11
CA ILE A 52 -1.31 -3.91 7.64
C ILE A 52 -0.79 -3.07 8.80
N GLU A 53 -1.50 -3.02 9.93
CA GLU A 53 -1.07 -2.28 11.13
C GLU A 53 0.28 -2.80 11.63
N ARG A 54 0.42 -4.13 11.71
CA ARG A 54 1.67 -4.79 12.15
C ARG A 54 2.82 -4.49 11.18
N ALA A 55 2.60 -4.68 9.88
CA ALA A 55 3.55 -4.37 8.82
C ALA A 55 3.97 -2.89 8.82
N ALA A 56 3.03 -1.97 8.99
CA ALA A 56 3.32 -0.54 9.02
C ALA A 56 4.05 -0.12 10.30
N SER A 57 3.75 -0.72 11.46
CA SER A 57 4.43 -0.48 12.75
C SER A 57 5.93 -0.79 12.71
N GLU A 58 6.30 -1.64 11.78
CA GLU A 58 7.66 -2.08 11.57
C GLU A 58 8.48 -1.12 10.71
N LEU A 59 7.85 -0.20 9.98
CA LEU A 59 8.54 0.81 9.18
C LEU A 59 9.26 1.82 10.08
N PRO A 60 10.42 2.35 9.67
CA PRO A 60 11.11 3.41 10.41
C PRO A 60 10.37 4.75 10.25
N TRP A 61 9.22 4.87 10.90
CA TRP A 61 8.30 6.00 10.78
C TRP A 61 8.85 7.24 11.48
N THR A 62 8.88 8.38 10.78
CA THR A 62 9.44 9.64 11.32
C THR A 62 8.41 10.75 11.47
N ASP A 63 7.17 10.58 11.00
CA ASP A 63 6.10 11.56 11.22
C ASP A 63 5.65 11.57 12.70
N GLY A 64 5.55 12.77 13.27
CA GLY A 64 5.27 12.96 14.69
C GLY A 64 3.86 12.53 15.15
N ARG A 65 2.93 12.23 14.23
CA ARG A 65 1.59 11.74 14.58
C ARG A 65 1.54 10.22 14.79
N GLY A 66 2.62 9.51 14.46
CA GLY A 66 2.68 8.04 14.53
C GLY A 66 1.96 7.36 13.36
N VAL A 67 2.34 6.11 13.10
CA VAL A 67 1.83 5.34 11.96
C VAL A 67 0.35 5.00 12.08
N ASP A 68 -0.14 4.70 13.28
CA ASP A 68 -1.56 4.38 13.53
C ASP A 68 -2.49 5.54 13.16
N ALA A 69 -2.08 6.77 13.49
CA ALA A 69 -2.83 7.96 13.12
C ALA A 69 -2.86 8.15 11.60
N PHE A 70 -1.75 7.83 10.92
CA PHE A 70 -1.66 7.87 9.47
C PHE A 70 -2.56 6.81 8.81
N ILE A 71 -2.54 5.57 9.29
CA ILE A 71 -3.42 4.49 8.82
C ILE A 71 -4.88 4.90 8.92
N ASN A 72 -5.30 5.42 10.08
CA ASN A 72 -6.67 5.91 10.29
C ASN A 72 -7.05 7.03 9.31
N ALA A 73 -6.12 7.92 8.98
CA ALA A 73 -6.33 8.96 7.97
C ALA A 73 -6.39 8.38 6.56
N SER A 74 -5.56 7.38 6.25
CA SER A 74 -5.55 6.66 4.98
C SER A 74 -6.86 5.90 4.73
N MET A 75 -7.41 5.27 5.76
CA MET A 75 -8.72 4.62 5.72
C MET A 75 -9.85 5.60 5.41
N ARG A 76 -9.75 6.85 5.86
CA ARG A 76 -10.71 7.91 5.49
C ARG A 76 -10.55 8.29 4.03
N ARG A 77 -9.32 8.58 3.58
CA ARG A 77 -9.03 8.92 2.18
C ARG A 77 -9.51 7.84 1.22
N SER A 78 -9.22 6.58 1.51
CA SER A 78 -9.60 5.44 0.69
C SER A 78 -11.12 5.34 0.54
N ARG A 79 -11.87 5.51 1.64
CA ARG A 79 -13.35 5.56 1.59
C ARG A 79 -13.90 6.76 0.82
N ASP A 80 -13.25 7.92 0.93
CA ASP A 80 -13.72 9.15 0.28
C ASP A 80 -13.56 9.09 -1.25
N VAL A 81 -12.59 8.32 -1.76
CA VAL A 81 -12.36 8.16 -3.21
C VAL A 81 -13.10 6.97 -3.81
N LEU A 82 -13.37 5.92 -3.01
CA LEU A 82 -13.92 4.66 -3.49
C LEU A 82 -15.24 4.83 -4.24
N GLY A 83 -15.33 4.26 -5.43
CA GLY A 83 -16.51 4.34 -6.30
C GLY A 83 -16.59 5.62 -7.14
N ASN A 84 -15.58 6.49 -7.10
CA ASN A 84 -15.46 7.66 -7.97
C ASN A 84 -14.18 7.55 -8.82
N ALA A 85 -14.34 7.13 -10.07
CA ALA A 85 -13.22 6.87 -10.99
C ALA A 85 -12.22 8.04 -11.14
N GLU A 86 -12.70 9.28 -11.17
CA GLU A 86 -11.81 10.45 -11.27
C GLU A 86 -11.05 10.70 -9.96
N ALA A 87 -11.71 10.50 -8.81
CA ALA A 87 -11.07 10.63 -7.51
C ALA A 87 -10.04 9.52 -7.28
N GLU A 88 -10.37 8.27 -7.61
CA GLU A 88 -9.46 7.11 -7.55
C GLU A 88 -8.22 7.31 -8.43
N ALA A 89 -8.41 7.73 -9.68
CA ALA A 89 -7.29 8.00 -10.60
C ALA A 89 -6.36 9.08 -10.06
N ARG A 90 -6.90 10.19 -9.53
CA ARG A 90 -6.09 11.25 -8.91
C ARG A 90 -5.38 10.79 -7.65
N TYR A 91 -6.02 9.96 -6.83
CA TYR A 91 -5.43 9.43 -5.62
C TYR A 91 -4.26 8.50 -5.96
N LEU A 92 -4.46 7.57 -6.89
CA LEU A 92 -3.40 6.69 -7.39
C LEU A 92 -2.23 7.47 -7.98
N ALA A 93 -2.49 8.50 -8.80
CA ALA A 93 -1.44 9.34 -9.35
C ALA A 93 -0.65 10.09 -8.26
N THR A 94 -1.33 10.54 -7.20
CA THR A 94 -0.68 11.22 -6.06
C THR A 94 0.22 10.27 -5.29
N ILE A 95 -0.19 9.02 -5.11
CA ILE A 95 0.61 7.97 -4.49
C ILE A 95 1.82 7.63 -5.38
N ALA A 96 1.59 7.35 -6.67
CA ALA A 96 2.63 6.97 -7.61
C ALA A 96 3.74 8.04 -7.72
N ALA A 97 3.37 9.32 -7.69
CA ALA A 97 4.31 10.44 -7.70
C ALA A 97 5.25 10.49 -6.49
N LYS A 98 4.89 9.84 -5.36
CA LYS A 98 5.74 9.76 -4.17
C LYS A 98 6.73 8.59 -4.23
N LEU A 99 6.52 7.61 -5.11
CA LEU A 99 7.37 6.43 -5.27
C LEU A 99 8.42 6.71 -6.36
N GLU A 100 9.58 7.19 -5.93
CA GLU A 100 10.56 7.80 -6.83
C GLU A 100 11.40 6.75 -7.58
N SER A 101 11.69 5.61 -6.92
CA SER A 101 12.51 4.54 -7.49
C SER A 101 11.71 3.35 -8.01
N ASP A 102 12.23 2.68 -9.04
CA ASP A 102 11.65 1.43 -9.57
C ASP A 102 11.57 0.34 -8.50
N VAL A 103 12.53 0.33 -7.57
CA VAL A 103 12.54 -0.58 -6.42
C VAL A 103 11.35 -0.27 -5.48
N SER A 104 11.12 1.00 -5.15
CA SER A 104 10.00 1.43 -4.30
C SER A 104 8.66 1.11 -4.95
N ARG A 105 8.53 1.36 -6.27
CA ARG A 105 7.33 1.01 -7.06
C ARG A 105 7.06 -0.49 -7.07
N ARG A 106 8.09 -1.30 -7.36
CA ARG A 106 7.96 -2.76 -7.38
C ARG A 106 7.54 -3.30 -6.02
N ARG A 107 8.19 -2.86 -4.95
CA ARG A 107 7.84 -3.32 -3.60
C ARG A 107 6.45 -2.86 -3.16
N ALA A 108 6.03 -1.66 -3.56
CA ALA A 108 4.66 -1.19 -3.31
C ALA A 108 3.62 -2.06 -4.01
N TYR A 109 3.86 -2.42 -5.28
CA TYR A 109 3.03 -3.37 -6.01
C TYR A 109 3.00 -4.75 -5.33
N ASP A 110 4.16 -5.31 -4.99
CA ASP A 110 4.26 -6.61 -4.32
C ASP A 110 3.52 -6.59 -2.97
N ALA A 111 3.53 -5.46 -2.24
CA ALA A 111 2.80 -5.31 -0.99
C ALA A 111 1.28 -5.31 -1.20
N CYS A 112 0.78 -4.65 -2.24
CA CYS A 112 -0.64 -4.71 -2.59
C CYS A 112 -1.06 -6.14 -2.96
N ALA A 113 -0.25 -6.83 -3.76
CA ALA A 113 -0.51 -8.22 -4.14
C ALA A 113 -0.51 -9.16 -2.92
N CYS A 114 0.36 -8.90 -1.93
CA CYS A 114 0.32 -9.61 -0.66
C CYS A 114 -0.98 -9.32 0.12
N VAL A 115 -1.39 -8.06 0.23
CA VAL A 115 -2.64 -7.67 0.93
C VAL A 115 -3.85 -8.38 0.32
N ALA A 116 -3.99 -8.31 -1.00
CA ALA A 116 -5.10 -8.93 -1.73
C ALA A 116 -5.13 -10.48 -1.66
N ALA A 117 -4.05 -11.10 -1.15
CA ALA A 117 -3.95 -12.56 -1.04
C ALA A 117 -3.97 -13.04 0.42
N ILE A 118 -4.20 -12.16 1.41
CA ILE A 118 -4.15 -12.50 2.84
C ILE A 118 -5.22 -13.53 3.21
N ASP A 119 -6.44 -13.36 2.70
CA ASP A 119 -7.58 -14.24 3.00
C ASP A 119 -7.59 -15.52 2.15
N GLY A 120 -6.69 -15.60 1.15
CA GLY A 120 -6.48 -16.74 0.28
C GLY A 120 -7.22 -16.69 -1.05
N GLU A 121 -8.04 -15.66 -1.32
CA GLU A 121 -8.76 -15.50 -2.58
C GLU A 121 -8.72 -14.05 -3.08
N VAL A 122 -8.03 -13.81 -4.21
CA VAL A 122 -8.04 -12.50 -4.86
C VAL A 122 -9.34 -12.33 -5.65
N SER A 123 -10.20 -11.41 -5.22
CA SER A 123 -11.45 -11.05 -5.88
C SER A 123 -11.22 -10.43 -7.29
N PRO A 124 -12.24 -10.41 -8.16
CA PRO A 124 -12.16 -9.69 -9.45
C PRO A 124 -11.85 -8.21 -9.28
N GLU A 125 -12.42 -7.56 -8.26
CA GLU A 125 -12.22 -6.15 -7.94
C GLU A 125 -10.76 -5.87 -7.55
N GLU A 126 -10.16 -6.74 -6.73
CA GLU A 126 -8.74 -6.64 -6.37
C GLU A 126 -7.81 -6.89 -7.56
N HIS A 127 -8.13 -7.85 -8.43
CA HIS A 127 -7.38 -8.04 -9.68
C HIS A 127 -7.41 -6.78 -10.56
N GLU A 128 -8.59 -6.15 -10.72
CA GLU A 128 -8.72 -4.91 -11.48
C GLU A 128 -7.92 -3.78 -10.82
N HIS A 129 -7.95 -3.69 -9.50
CA HIS A 129 -7.17 -2.70 -8.76
C HIS A 129 -5.67 -2.92 -8.91
N LEU A 130 -5.18 -4.14 -8.75
CA LEU A 130 -3.76 -4.48 -8.94
C LEU A 130 -3.30 -4.16 -10.37
N ALA A 131 -4.13 -4.38 -11.39
CA ALA A 131 -3.82 -3.98 -12.76
C ALA A 131 -3.67 -2.45 -12.90
N LYS A 132 -4.56 -1.66 -12.29
CA LYS A 132 -4.46 -0.18 -12.27
C LYS A 132 -3.20 0.28 -11.53
N VAL A 133 -2.88 -0.35 -10.39
CA VAL A 133 -1.67 -0.05 -9.62
C VAL A 133 -0.42 -0.37 -10.44
N ALA A 134 -0.38 -1.53 -11.11
CA ALA A 134 0.74 -1.91 -11.97
C ALA A 134 0.94 -0.90 -13.10
N GLU A 135 -0.14 -0.49 -13.78
CA GLU A 135 -0.08 0.54 -14.84
C GLU A 135 0.44 1.88 -14.29
N ALA A 136 -0.10 2.37 -13.17
CA ALA A 136 0.29 3.65 -12.60
C ALA A 136 1.74 3.66 -12.08
N LEU A 137 2.27 2.50 -11.68
CA LEU A 137 3.62 2.34 -11.19
C LEU A 137 4.61 1.90 -12.28
N ASP A 138 4.18 1.74 -13.54
CA ASP A 138 4.98 1.21 -14.65
C ASP A 138 5.64 -0.15 -14.32
N ILE A 139 4.87 -1.02 -13.65
CA ILE A 139 5.29 -2.36 -13.24
C ILE A 139 4.64 -3.40 -14.15
N THR A 140 5.42 -4.42 -14.54
CA THR A 140 4.87 -5.64 -15.16
C THR A 140 4.47 -6.63 -14.04
N PRO A 141 3.18 -7.00 -13.92
CA PRO A 141 2.65 -7.95 -12.93
C PRO A 141 3.35 -9.31 -12.88
#